data_AF-A0AAW3DGQ5-F1
#
_entry.id   AF-A0AAW3DGQ5-F1
#
_cell.length_a   1.000
_cell.length_b   1.000
_cell.length_c   1.000
_cell.angle_alpha   90.00
_cell.angle_beta   90.00
_cell.angle_gamma   90.00
#
_symmetry.space_group_name_H-M   'P 1'
#
loop_
_entity.id
_entity.type
_entity.pdbx_description
1 polymer ?
#
loop_
_entity_poly.entity_id
_entity_poly.type
_entity_poly.pdbx_seq_one_letter_code
_entity_poly.pdbx_strand_id
1 'polypeptide(L)'
;MWSVVGEALSGSGRMFLEPLQSVGESLKWEKQKEAEWLGSSQETESVSTWSPNFWRKDLEEKLIQYMMAQIPPFGSSSNTEETALKQHLSQLETTFLPNLEHRSGFFKEAGLLGTYACCCHASLSSHLSTLTVSNHFSFSQCLLVYEWGLKLYKSGSETCLRPMQTFQQSLSLHVQCLVWIILKTEEKLLAVARAKPCFLGKALKEAFAIGKPPCAEAAVIEILTEKTEAAWRVSESLGEKVEAACLEECLRFLE
;
A
#
# COMPACT_ATOMS: atom_id res chain seq x y z
N MET A 1 -27.63 -6.94 10.63
CA MET A 1 -26.27 -6.35 10.63
C MET A 1 -25.69 -6.19 9.22
N TRP A 2 -25.59 -7.25 8.42
CA TRP A 2 -24.90 -7.17 7.12
C TRP A 2 -25.64 -6.41 6.01
N SER A 3 -26.97 -6.51 5.92
CA SER A 3 -27.77 -5.66 5.01
C SER A 3 -27.55 -4.18 5.31
N VAL A 4 -27.53 -3.84 6.60
CA VAL A 4 -27.28 -2.49 7.12
C VAL A 4 -25.91 -1.94 6.70
N VAL A 5 -24.84 -2.74 6.81
CA VAL A 5 -23.50 -2.32 6.39
C VAL A 5 -23.45 -2.16 4.87
N GLY A 6 -24.05 -3.09 4.11
CA GLY A 6 -24.13 -3.00 2.65
C GLY A 6 -24.90 -1.78 2.16
N GLU A 7 -26.00 -1.43 2.84
CA GLU A 7 -26.83 -0.25 2.55
C GLU A 7 -26.13 1.06 2.95
N ALA A 8 -25.42 1.08 4.08
CA ALA A 8 -24.58 2.22 4.46
C ALA A 8 -23.45 2.47 3.46
N LEU A 9 -22.96 1.41 2.81
CA LEU A 9 -21.94 1.48 1.78
C LEU A 9 -22.51 1.87 0.40
N SER A 10 -23.75 1.53 0.08
CA SER A 10 -24.39 1.86 -1.20
C SER A 10 -25.17 3.18 -1.20
N GLY A 11 -25.62 3.65 -0.04
CA GLY A 11 -26.46 4.84 0.10
C GLY A 11 -25.70 6.16 0.20
N SER A 12 -26.35 7.25 -0.21
CA SER A 12 -25.88 8.63 -0.06
C SER A 12 -26.66 9.33 1.07
N GLY A 13 -26.29 9.14 2.35
CA GLY A 13 -26.89 9.96 3.41
C GLY A 13 -26.68 9.48 4.85
N ARG A 14 -27.06 10.37 5.78
CA ARG A 14 -27.07 10.13 7.25
C ARG A 14 -28.08 9.06 7.70
N MET A 15 -28.91 8.53 6.80
CA MET A 15 -29.95 7.53 7.13
C MET A 15 -29.40 6.21 7.69
N PHE A 16 -28.10 5.95 7.59
CA PHE A 16 -27.49 4.68 8.01
C PHE A 16 -26.61 4.78 9.26
N LEU A 17 -26.58 5.95 9.93
CA LEU A 17 -25.73 6.15 11.10
C LEU A 17 -26.16 5.30 12.30
N GLU A 18 -27.45 5.34 12.67
CA GLU A 18 -28.00 4.53 13.78
C GLU A 18 -27.77 3.02 13.58
N PRO A 19 -28.06 2.45 12.39
CA PRO A 19 -27.72 1.06 12.11
C PRO A 19 -26.21 0.74 12.22
N LEU A 20 -25.32 1.63 11.75
CA LEU A 20 -23.86 1.45 11.89
C LEU A 20 -23.37 1.58 13.34
N GLN A 21 -23.98 2.46 14.14
CA GLN A 21 -23.70 2.58 15.57
C GLN A 21 -24.03 1.28 16.31
N SER A 22 -25.15 0.64 15.99
CA SER A 22 -25.49 -0.69 16.53
C SER A 22 -24.43 -1.75 16.19
N VAL A 23 -23.84 -1.70 14.99
CA VAL A 23 -22.71 -2.57 14.62
C VAL A 23 -21.47 -2.26 15.46
N GLY A 24 -21.15 -0.96 15.63
CA GLY A 24 -20.04 -0.52 16.48
C GLY A 24 -20.19 -0.94 17.95
N GLU A 25 -21.40 -0.84 18.50
CA GLU A 25 -21.72 -1.30 19.86
C GLU A 25 -21.59 -2.81 19.99
N SER A 26 -22.07 -3.57 18.99
CA SER A 26 -21.93 -5.03 18.97
C SER A 26 -20.46 -5.47 18.95
N LEU A 27 -19.61 -4.78 18.20
CA LEU A 27 -18.16 -5.04 18.16
C LEU A 27 -17.45 -4.64 19.45
N LYS A 28 -17.87 -3.54 20.09
CA LYS A 28 -17.36 -3.17 21.43
C LYS A 28 -17.71 -4.23 22.47
N TRP A 29 -18.96 -4.72 22.44
CA TRP A 29 -19.41 -5.80 23.31
C TRP A 29 -18.63 -7.10 23.05
N GLU A 30 -18.41 -7.48 21.78
CA GLU A 30 -17.61 -8.64 21.40
C GLU A 30 -16.18 -8.53 21.94
N LYS A 31 -15.53 -7.38 21.77
CA LYS A 31 -14.17 -7.12 22.28
C LYS A 31 -14.10 -7.16 23.81
N GLN A 32 -15.13 -6.66 24.50
CA GLN A 32 -15.21 -6.75 25.95
C GLN A 32 -15.32 -8.21 26.40
N LYS A 33 -16.14 -9.02 25.71
CA LYS A 33 -16.28 -10.45 25.99
C LYS A 33 -15.01 -11.24 25.71
N GLU A 34 -14.30 -10.91 24.65
CA GLU A 34 -12.97 -11.48 24.35
C GLU A 34 -11.97 -11.17 25.48
N ALA A 35 -11.95 -9.94 26.01
CA ALA A 35 -11.08 -9.56 27.11
C ALA A 35 -11.46 -10.24 28.44
N GLU A 36 -12.76 -10.34 28.75
CA GLU A 36 -13.27 -11.09 29.91
C GLU A 36 -12.87 -12.57 29.84
N TRP A 37 -13.02 -13.20 28.66
CA TRP A 37 -12.65 -14.60 28.43
C TRP A 37 -11.14 -14.85 28.53
N LEU A 38 -10.32 -13.97 27.95
CA LEU A 38 -8.86 -14.05 28.06
C LEU A 38 -8.38 -13.83 29.50
N GLY A 39 -9.05 -12.95 30.27
CA GLY A 39 -8.77 -12.71 31.68
C GLY A 39 -9.22 -13.84 32.61
N SER A 40 -10.21 -14.65 32.22
CA SER A 40 -10.74 -15.78 33.00
C SER A 40 -10.08 -17.12 32.66
N SER A 41 -9.06 -17.15 31.81
CA SER A 41 -8.41 -18.37 31.29
C SER A 41 -7.61 -19.19 32.34
N GLN A 42 -7.77 -18.88 33.62
CA GLN A 42 -7.26 -19.67 34.75
C GLN A 42 -8.30 -20.66 35.33
N GLU A 43 -9.56 -20.62 34.90
CA GLU A 43 -10.59 -21.58 35.32
C GLU A 43 -11.06 -22.47 34.16
N THR A 44 -11.00 -23.78 34.40
CA THR A 44 -11.14 -24.88 33.44
C THR A 44 -12.52 -25.02 32.80
N GLU A 45 -12.48 -25.46 31.54
CA GLU A 45 -13.50 -26.20 30.78
C GLU A 45 -14.88 -25.54 30.53
N SER A 46 -15.03 -24.94 29.34
CA SER A 46 -16.17 -25.27 28.48
C SER A 46 -15.82 -25.11 27.00
N VAL A 47 -16.08 -26.16 26.23
CA VAL A 47 -15.96 -26.18 24.76
C VAL A 47 -17.15 -25.42 24.18
N SER A 48 -17.13 -24.08 24.26
CA SER A 48 -18.00 -23.27 23.40
C SER A 48 -17.29 -23.08 22.07
N THR A 49 -17.86 -23.62 20.98
CA THR A 49 -17.48 -23.32 19.59
C THR A 49 -17.72 -21.85 19.21
N TRP A 50 -18.26 -21.05 20.12
CA TRP A 50 -18.45 -19.62 19.94
C TRP A 50 -17.10 -18.90 20.03
N SER A 51 -16.62 -18.39 18.89
CA SER A 51 -15.44 -17.54 18.81
C SER A 51 -15.88 -16.08 18.71
N PRO A 52 -15.43 -15.19 19.62
CA PRO A 52 -15.72 -13.75 19.57
C PRO A 52 -14.93 -13.01 18.47
N ASN A 53 -14.58 -13.69 17.38
CA ASN A 53 -13.85 -13.10 16.25
C ASN A 53 -14.62 -13.24 14.93
N PHE A 54 -15.84 -13.79 14.94
CA PHE A 54 -16.61 -14.03 13.73
C PHE A 54 -17.15 -12.72 13.15
N TRP A 55 -17.66 -11.81 14.00
CA TRP A 55 -18.30 -10.59 13.50
C TRP A 55 -17.29 -9.56 13.00
N ARG A 56 -16.12 -9.44 13.65
CA ARG A 56 -15.07 -8.53 13.17
C ARG A 56 -14.54 -8.94 11.79
N LYS A 57 -14.21 -10.21 11.60
CA LYS A 57 -13.65 -10.72 10.33
C LYS A 57 -14.65 -10.59 9.18
N ASP A 58 -15.91 -10.93 9.41
CA ASP A 58 -16.96 -10.79 8.39
C ASP A 58 -17.18 -9.33 7.99
N LEU A 59 -17.13 -8.40 8.95
CA LEU A 59 -17.20 -6.96 8.67
C LEU A 59 -16.01 -6.51 7.83
N GLU A 60 -14.80 -6.91 8.22
CA GLU A 60 -13.57 -6.58 7.50
C GLU A 60 -13.62 -7.09 6.05
N GLU A 61 -14.05 -8.33 5.85
CA GLU A 61 -14.20 -8.93 4.53
C GLU A 61 -15.19 -8.14 3.65
N LYS A 62 -16.34 -7.76 4.20
CA LYS A 62 -17.34 -6.98 3.45
C LYS A 62 -16.85 -5.58 3.10
N LEU A 63 -16.16 -4.92 4.04
CA LEU A 63 -15.55 -3.61 3.78
C LEU A 63 -14.46 -3.71 2.70
N ILE A 64 -13.61 -4.74 2.77
CA ILE A 64 -12.58 -4.99 1.76
C ILE A 64 -13.22 -5.25 0.39
N GLN A 65 -14.23 -6.12 0.30
CA GLN A 65 -14.96 -6.41 -0.94
C GLN A 65 -15.55 -5.14 -1.55
N TYR A 66 -16.19 -4.32 -0.72
CA TYR A 66 -16.76 -3.06 -1.15
C TYR A 66 -15.68 -2.10 -1.67
N MET A 67 -14.61 -1.89 -0.92
CA MET A 67 -13.53 -0.97 -1.29
C MET A 67 -12.83 -1.43 -2.58
N MET A 68 -12.55 -2.73 -2.70
CA MET A 68 -11.97 -3.30 -3.92
C MET A 68 -12.86 -3.08 -5.14
N ALA A 69 -14.19 -3.15 -4.99
CA ALA A 69 -15.13 -2.86 -6.07
C ALA A 69 -15.15 -1.38 -6.49
N GLN A 70 -14.72 -0.47 -5.61
CA GLN A 70 -14.60 0.97 -5.90
C GLN A 70 -13.24 1.33 -6.51
N ILE A 71 -12.26 0.44 -6.46
CA ILE A 71 -10.97 0.69 -7.09
C ILE A 71 -11.15 0.59 -8.60
N PRO A 72 -10.79 1.63 -9.38
CA PRO A 72 -10.88 1.56 -10.83
C PRO A 72 -10.04 0.38 -11.36
N PRO A 73 -10.54 -0.37 -12.35
CA PRO A 73 -9.77 -1.45 -12.93
C PRO A 73 -8.55 -0.90 -13.68
N PHE A 74 -7.41 -1.57 -13.54
CA PHE A 74 -6.21 -1.24 -14.31
C PHE A 74 -6.35 -1.76 -15.75
N GLY A 75 -6.62 -0.86 -16.70
CA GLY A 75 -6.70 -1.21 -18.12
C GLY A 75 -5.33 -1.22 -18.79
N SER A 76 -4.73 -2.39 -18.98
CA SER A 76 -3.47 -2.54 -19.72
C SER A 76 -3.74 -2.90 -21.19
N SER A 77 -3.39 -2.02 -22.13
CA SER A 77 -3.28 -2.35 -23.56
C SER A 77 -1.83 -2.13 -24.03
N SER A 78 -1.04 -3.19 -23.89
CA SER A 78 0.28 -3.60 -24.44
C SER A 78 1.41 -2.62 -24.85
N ASN A 79 1.25 -1.29 -24.92
CA ASN A 79 2.35 -0.41 -25.41
C ASN A 79 2.54 0.88 -24.59
N THR A 80 1.76 1.06 -23.51
CA THR A 80 1.61 2.33 -22.76
C THR A 80 1.58 2.09 -21.24
N GLU A 81 2.35 1.12 -20.74
CA GLU A 81 2.21 0.65 -19.36
C GLU A 81 2.58 1.72 -18.30
N GLU A 82 3.58 2.56 -18.57
CA GLU A 82 3.98 3.63 -17.64
C GLU A 82 2.95 4.78 -17.59
N THR A 83 2.45 5.21 -18.75
CA THR A 83 1.41 6.25 -18.81
C THR A 83 0.08 5.74 -18.27
N ALA A 84 -0.27 4.47 -18.54
CA ALA A 84 -1.43 3.82 -17.95
C ALA A 84 -1.30 3.73 -16.43
N LEU A 85 -0.11 3.40 -15.91
CA LEU A 85 0.16 3.41 -14.48
C LEU A 85 0.03 4.83 -13.88
N LYS A 86 0.60 5.86 -14.52
CA LYS A 86 0.44 7.25 -14.07
C LYS A 86 -1.03 7.67 -14.03
N GLN A 87 -1.78 7.36 -15.09
CA GLN A 87 -3.20 7.66 -15.16
C GLN A 87 -3.98 6.90 -14.07
N HIS A 88 -3.67 5.63 -13.86
CA HIS A 88 -4.27 4.80 -12.82
C HIS A 88 -4.00 5.35 -11.41
N LEU A 89 -2.74 5.71 -11.10
CA LEU A 89 -2.36 6.33 -9.83
C LEU A 89 -3.05 7.69 -9.64
N SER A 90 -3.21 8.47 -10.71
CA SER A 90 -3.96 9.74 -10.69
C SER A 90 -5.46 9.51 -10.44
N GLN A 91 -6.06 8.47 -11.00
CA GLN A 91 -7.44 8.08 -10.71
C GLN A 91 -7.60 7.66 -9.24
N LEU A 92 -6.66 6.88 -8.69
CA LEU A 92 -6.66 6.54 -7.27
C LEU A 92 -6.62 7.81 -6.40
N GLU A 93 -5.74 8.75 -6.72
CA GLU A 93 -5.58 10.02 -6.00
C GLU A 93 -6.82 10.91 -6.07
N THR A 94 -7.47 11.00 -7.23
CA THR A 94 -8.57 11.96 -7.47
C THR A 94 -9.97 11.41 -7.22
N THR A 95 -10.15 10.09 -7.25
CA THR A 95 -11.48 9.47 -7.14
C THR A 95 -11.58 8.53 -5.94
N PHE A 96 -10.64 7.60 -5.79
CA PHE A 96 -10.72 6.58 -4.75
C PHE A 96 -10.43 7.16 -3.36
N LEU A 97 -9.31 7.87 -3.19
CA LEU A 97 -8.92 8.44 -1.89
C LEU A 97 -9.95 9.44 -1.34
N PRO A 98 -10.47 10.41 -2.11
CA PRO A 98 -11.47 11.35 -1.61
C PRO A 98 -12.79 10.67 -1.22
N ASN A 99 -13.19 9.62 -1.93
CA ASN A 99 -14.37 8.83 -1.60
C ASN A 99 -14.21 8.09 -0.26
N LEU A 100 -13.01 7.58 0.04
CA LEU A 100 -12.72 6.97 1.33
C LEU A 100 -12.74 8.00 2.47
N GLU A 101 -12.16 9.18 2.23
CA GLU A 101 -12.12 10.25 3.22
C GLU A 101 -13.52 10.78 3.53
N HIS A 102 -14.35 11.02 2.50
CA HIS A 102 -15.73 11.46 2.67
C HIS A 102 -16.54 10.52 3.56
N ARG A 103 -16.32 9.21 3.44
CA ARG A 103 -17.03 8.19 4.20
C ARG A 103 -16.49 7.98 5.61
N SER A 104 -15.23 8.36 5.87
CA SER A 104 -14.57 8.18 7.16
C SER A 104 -15.33 8.83 8.34
N GLY A 105 -16.02 9.95 8.09
CA GLY A 105 -16.85 10.63 9.09
C GLY A 105 -17.97 9.74 9.65
N PHE A 106 -18.68 9.02 8.77
CA PHE A 106 -19.76 8.11 9.18
C PHE A 106 -19.23 6.95 10.03
N PHE A 107 -18.10 6.36 9.64
CA PHE A 107 -17.47 5.28 10.41
C PHE A 107 -16.88 5.78 11.74
N LYS A 108 -16.43 7.04 11.80
CA LYS A 108 -16.02 7.70 13.05
C LYS A 108 -17.20 7.85 14.00
N GLU A 109 -18.32 8.37 13.52
CA GLU A 109 -19.54 8.53 14.32
C GLU A 109 -20.14 7.19 14.76
N ALA A 110 -19.91 6.12 13.99
CA ALA A 110 -20.29 4.74 14.34
C ALA A 110 -19.29 4.03 15.29
N GLY A 111 -18.15 4.64 15.62
CA GLY A 111 -17.09 3.99 16.42
C GLY A 111 -16.34 2.87 15.69
N LEU A 112 -16.40 2.84 14.35
CA LEU A 112 -15.82 1.83 13.47
C LEU A 112 -14.62 2.35 12.66
N LEU A 113 -14.14 3.56 12.94
CA LEU A 113 -13.07 4.21 12.16
C LEU A 113 -11.80 3.36 12.06
N GLY A 114 -11.42 2.68 13.15
CA GLY A 114 -10.24 1.81 13.16
C GLY A 114 -10.37 0.67 12.14
N THR A 115 -11.47 -0.09 12.20
CA THR A 115 -11.76 -1.17 11.26
C THR A 115 -11.87 -0.65 9.83
N TYR A 116 -12.60 0.44 9.61
CA TYR A 116 -12.75 1.07 8.30
C TYR A 116 -11.39 1.43 7.69
N ALA A 117 -10.54 2.11 8.44
CA ALA A 117 -9.24 2.54 7.96
C ALA A 117 -8.29 1.34 7.74
N CYS A 118 -8.36 0.28 8.56
CA CYS A 118 -7.62 -0.97 8.32
C CYS A 118 -8.05 -1.65 7.02
N CYS A 119 -9.34 -1.68 6.70
CA CYS A 119 -9.83 -2.23 5.44
C CYS A 119 -9.37 -1.38 4.25
N CYS A 120 -9.41 -0.05 4.36
CA CYS A 120 -8.89 0.86 3.33
C CYS A 120 -7.42 0.56 3.03
N HIS A 121 -6.62 0.35 4.07
CA HIS A 121 -5.22 -0.05 3.95
C HIS A 121 -5.07 -1.35 3.18
N ALA A 122 -5.76 -2.39 3.64
CA ALA A 122 -5.64 -3.72 3.09
C ALA A 122 -6.04 -3.75 1.61
N SER A 123 -7.12 -3.06 1.24
CA SER A 123 -7.57 -2.95 -0.14
C SER A 123 -6.57 -2.21 -1.02
N LEU A 124 -6.08 -1.03 -0.60
CA LEU A 124 -5.11 -0.26 -1.39
C LEU A 124 -3.78 -1.00 -1.52
N SER A 125 -3.26 -1.55 -0.42
CA SER A 125 -2.03 -2.33 -0.43
C SER A 125 -2.16 -3.59 -1.29
N SER A 126 -3.28 -4.29 -1.22
CA SER A 126 -3.55 -5.48 -2.06
C SER A 126 -3.60 -5.11 -3.54
N HIS A 127 -4.27 -4.00 -3.88
CA HIS A 127 -4.33 -3.51 -5.25
C HIS A 127 -2.96 -3.14 -5.81
N LEU A 128 -2.19 -2.32 -5.08
CA LEU A 128 -0.83 -1.94 -5.50
C LEU A 128 0.11 -3.14 -5.56
N SER A 129 -0.04 -4.10 -4.64
CA SER A 129 0.68 -5.37 -4.72
C SER A 129 0.32 -6.10 -6.02
N THR A 130 -0.96 -6.22 -6.36
CA THR A 130 -1.43 -6.88 -7.58
C THR A 130 -0.88 -6.21 -8.85
N LEU A 131 -0.82 -4.86 -8.88
CA LEU A 131 -0.16 -4.13 -9.97
C LEU A 131 1.32 -4.52 -10.12
N THR A 132 1.99 -4.75 -8.99
CA THR A 132 3.44 -5.01 -8.89
C THR A 132 3.80 -6.51 -8.75
N VAL A 133 2.83 -7.43 -8.86
CA VAL A 133 3.02 -8.89 -8.69
C VAL A 133 3.42 -9.55 -10.01
N SER A 134 3.20 -8.91 -11.16
CA SER A 134 3.73 -9.43 -12.41
C SER A 134 5.26 -9.38 -12.37
N ASN A 135 5.92 -10.49 -12.73
CA ASN A 135 7.39 -10.60 -12.85
C ASN A 135 8.00 -9.68 -13.93
N HIS A 136 7.22 -8.71 -14.43
CA HIS A 136 7.57 -7.79 -15.51
C HIS A 136 7.45 -6.32 -15.09
N PHE A 137 7.13 -6.02 -13.82
CA PHE A 137 7.09 -4.64 -13.35
C PHE A 137 8.50 -4.03 -13.36
N SER A 138 8.68 -2.99 -14.17
CA SER A 138 9.98 -2.37 -14.42
C SER A 138 10.46 -1.50 -13.24
N PHE A 139 11.74 -1.17 -13.22
CA PHE A 139 12.30 -0.22 -12.26
C PHE A 139 11.57 1.14 -12.32
N SER A 140 11.27 1.65 -13.52
CA SER A 140 10.57 2.94 -13.66
C SER A 140 9.13 2.88 -13.13
N GLN A 141 8.43 1.77 -13.36
CA GLN A 141 7.08 1.57 -12.83
C GLN A 141 7.09 1.47 -11.30
N CYS A 142 8.03 0.72 -10.70
CA CYS A 142 8.21 0.67 -9.25
C CYS A 142 8.52 2.07 -8.68
N LEU A 143 9.38 2.83 -9.36
CA LEU A 143 9.78 4.17 -8.94
C LEU A 143 8.58 5.14 -8.92
N LEU A 144 7.67 5.01 -9.89
CA LEU A 144 6.44 5.82 -9.93
C LEU A 144 5.48 5.51 -8.79
N VAL A 145 5.32 4.23 -8.42
CA VAL A 145 4.48 3.86 -7.27
C VAL A 145 5.11 4.39 -5.97
N TYR A 146 6.44 4.31 -5.85
CA TYR A 146 7.17 4.86 -4.70
C TYR A 146 7.01 6.38 -4.61
N GLU A 147 7.24 7.09 -5.71
CA GLU A 147 7.11 8.55 -5.80
C GLU A 147 5.68 8.99 -5.45
N TRP A 148 4.67 8.32 -6.00
CA TRP A 148 3.27 8.59 -5.70
C TRP A 148 2.95 8.40 -4.21
N GLY A 149 3.38 7.28 -3.61
CA GLY A 149 3.19 7.02 -2.19
C GLY A 149 3.90 8.04 -1.30
N LEU A 150 5.14 8.39 -1.65
CA LEU A 150 5.93 9.40 -0.93
C LEU A 150 5.31 10.81 -1.04
N LYS A 151 4.81 11.18 -2.22
CA LYS A 151 4.09 12.45 -2.44
C LYS A 151 2.86 12.54 -1.54
N LEU A 152 2.04 11.49 -1.51
CA LEU A 152 0.87 11.44 -0.63
C LEU A 152 1.24 11.51 0.85
N TYR A 153 2.31 10.81 1.26
CA TYR A 153 2.79 10.83 2.63
C TYR A 153 3.23 12.24 3.06
N LYS A 154 4.02 12.91 2.22
CA LYS A 154 4.46 14.30 2.46
C LYS A 154 3.27 15.26 2.51
N SER A 155 2.35 15.16 1.56
CA SER A 155 1.17 16.04 1.47
C SER A 155 0.22 15.89 2.67
N GLY A 156 0.05 14.66 3.16
CA GLY A 156 -0.72 14.37 4.37
C GLY A 156 -0.04 14.82 5.67
N SER A 157 1.30 14.93 5.67
CA SER A 157 2.06 15.49 6.79
C SER A 157 2.03 17.02 6.85
N GLU A 158 2.01 17.70 5.70
CA GLU A 158 2.01 19.18 5.61
C GLU A 158 0.63 19.80 5.92
N THR A 159 -0.47 19.15 5.53
CA THR A 159 -1.83 19.58 5.93
C THR A 159 -2.07 19.48 7.45
N CYS A 160 -1.19 18.80 8.18
CA CYS A 160 -1.21 18.65 9.62
C CYS A 160 -0.60 19.86 10.39
N LEU A 161 -0.01 20.84 9.68
CA LEU A 161 0.54 22.07 10.28
C LEU A 161 -0.51 23.19 10.45
N ARG A 162 -1.77 22.97 10.04
CA ARG A 162 -2.88 23.88 10.39
C ARG A 162 -3.46 23.45 11.74
N PRO A 163 -3.55 24.34 12.75
CA PRO A 163 -3.96 23.93 14.08
C PRO A 163 -5.47 23.62 14.09
N MET A 164 -5.82 22.34 13.95
CA MET A 164 -7.13 21.83 14.33
C MET A 164 -6.92 20.67 15.31
N GLN A 165 -6.83 21.04 16.58
CA GLN A 165 -6.81 20.13 17.71
C GLN A 165 -8.03 19.21 17.62
N THR A 166 -7.78 17.90 17.41
CA THR A 166 -8.66 16.69 17.54
C THR A 166 -8.48 15.64 16.42
N PHE A 167 -7.51 15.77 15.51
CA PHE A 167 -7.25 14.80 14.41
C PHE A 167 -6.11 13.78 14.65
N GLN A 168 -5.54 13.71 15.86
CA GLN A 168 -4.27 13.03 16.09
C GLN A 168 -4.29 11.49 16.02
N GLN A 169 -5.46 10.85 16.18
CA GLN A 169 -5.56 9.38 16.13
C GLN A 169 -6.00 8.85 14.76
N SER A 170 -6.80 9.60 13.99
CA SER A 170 -7.31 9.17 12.68
C SER A 170 -6.32 9.39 11.53
N LEU A 171 -5.42 10.37 11.64
CA LEU A 171 -4.36 10.59 10.65
C LEU A 171 -3.24 9.54 10.73
N SER A 172 -3.05 8.90 11.89
CA SER A 172 -1.96 7.95 12.11
C SER A 172 -2.06 6.72 11.20
N LEU A 173 -3.27 6.27 10.86
CA LEU A 173 -3.45 5.05 10.09
C LEU A 173 -3.16 5.26 8.60
N HIS A 174 -3.65 6.35 7.98
CA HIS A 174 -3.37 6.65 6.57
C HIS A 174 -1.87 6.84 6.32
N VAL A 175 -1.19 7.51 7.27
CA VAL A 175 0.26 7.68 7.27
C VAL A 175 0.97 6.32 7.39
N GLN A 176 0.54 5.44 8.30
CA GLN A 176 1.08 4.08 8.44
C GLN A 176 0.88 3.22 7.17
N CYS A 177 -0.27 3.37 6.50
CA CYS A 177 -0.56 2.70 5.23
C CYS A 177 0.43 3.11 4.14
N LEU A 178 0.61 4.41 3.98
CA LEU A 178 1.52 4.97 2.98
C LEU A 178 2.97 4.57 3.29
N VAL A 179 3.38 4.59 4.56
CA VAL A 179 4.70 4.09 4.97
C VAL A 179 4.88 2.63 4.57
N TRP A 180 3.89 1.77 4.83
CA TRP A 180 3.97 0.37 4.45
C TRP A 180 4.06 0.17 2.93
N ILE A 181 3.26 0.89 2.16
CA ILE A 181 3.32 0.88 0.69
C ILE A 181 4.70 1.35 0.20
N ILE A 182 5.23 2.43 0.76
CA ILE A 182 6.55 2.98 0.43
C ILE A 182 7.63 1.93 0.72
N LEU A 183 7.63 1.33 1.92
CA LEU A 183 8.61 0.31 2.30
C LEU A 183 8.53 -0.94 1.42
N LYS A 184 7.33 -1.43 1.13
CA LYS A 184 7.15 -2.61 0.26
C LYS A 184 7.55 -2.33 -1.19
N THR A 185 7.31 -1.12 -1.67
CA THR A 185 7.76 -0.70 -3.00
C THR A 185 9.27 -0.51 -3.04
N GLU A 186 9.87 0.00 -1.96
CA GLU A 186 11.32 0.11 -1.79
C GLU A 186 12.00 -1.26 -1.82
N GLU A 187 11.49 -2.23 -1.05
CA GLU A 187 11.99 -3.61 -1.07
C GLU A 187 11.98 -4.19 -2.50
N LYS A 188 10.91 -3.93 -3.26
CA LYS A 188 10.81 -4.35 -4.66
C LYS A 188 11.80 -3.61 -5.57
N LEU A 189 11.98 -2.29 -5.40
CA LEU A 189 12.97 -1.50 -6.14
C LEU A 189 14.38 -2.06 -5.95
N LEU A 190 14.75 -2.34 -4.70
CA LEU A 190 16.06 -2.90 -4.37
C LEU A 190 16.21 -4.33 -4.87
N ALA A 191 15.15 -5.14 -4.85
CA ALA A 191 15.17 -6.48 -5.44
C ALA A 191 15.38 -6.43 -6.97
N VAL A 192 14.73 -5.50 -7.68
CA VAL A 192 14.92 -5.29 -9.12
C VAL A 192 16.34 -4.82 -9.43
N ALA A 193 16.90 -3.94 -8.60
CA ALA A 193 18.29 -3.49 -8.74
C ALA A 193 19.32 -4.62 -8.52
N ARG A 194 19.02 -5.58 -7.62
CA ARG A 194 19.89 -6.72 -7.26
C ARG A 194 19.71 -7.98 -8.11
N ALA A 195 18.64 -8.11 -8.89
CA ALA A 195 18.31 -9.39 -9.53
C ALA A 195 19.34 -9.77 -10.61
N LYS A 196 19.77 -11.05 -10.68
CA LYS A 196 20.72 -11.54 -11.72
C LYS A 196 20.33 -11.29 -13.20
N PRO A 197 19.03 -11.25 -13.57
CA PRO A 197 18.60 -10.77 -14.89
C PRO A 197 18.26 -9.27 -14.90
N CYS A 198 18.79 -8.48 -13.96
CA CYS A 198 18.66 -7.02 -14.01
C CYS A 198 19.39 -6.46 -15.23
N PHE A 199 19.00 -5.23 -15.60
CA PHE A 199 19.65 -4.45 -16.64
C PHE A 199 21.19 -4.40 -16.48
N LEU A 200 21.68 -4.40 -15.24
CA LEU A 200 23.10 -4.33 -14.91
C LEU A 200 23.80 -5.68 -15.15
N GLY A 201 23.21 -6.80 -14.75
CA GLY A 201 23.78 -8.13 -14.97
C GLY A 201 23.92 -8.47 -16.46
N LYS A 202 22.97 -8.02 -17.29
CA LYS A 202 23.09 -8.15 -18.75
C LYS A 202 24.19 -7.23 -19.30
N ALA A 203 24.22 -5.96 -18.89
CA ALA A 203 25.23 -5.00 -19.33
C ALA A 203 26.66 -5.43 -18.93
N LEU A 204 26.85 -5.92 -17.69
CA LEU A 204 28.12 -6.46 -17.21
C LEU A 204 28.54 -7.71 -18.00
N LYS A 205 27.65 -8.67 -18.21
CA LYS A 205 27.96 -9.84 -19.07
C LYS A 205 28.37 -9.45 -20.48
N GLU A 206 27.74 -8.42 -21.04
CA GLU A 206 28.07 -7.92 -22.36
C GLU A 206 29.40 -7.16 -22.39
N ALA A 207 29.71 -6.37 -21.35
CA ALA A 207 30.97 -5.63 -21.23
C ALA A 207 32.17 -6.56 -21.10
N PHE A 208 32.03 -7.65 -20.34
CA PHE A 208 33.10 -8.64 -20.13
C PHE A 208 33.10 -9.80 -21.13
N ALA A 209 32.26 -9.74 -22.18
CA ALA A 209 32.27 -10.74 -23.25
C ALA A 209 33.51 -10.60 -24.14
N ILE A 210 34.25 -11.70 -24.35
CA ILE A 210 35.48 -11.73 -25.14
C ILE A 210 35.19 -11.25 -26.58
N GLY A 211 35.91 -10.22 -27.02
CA GLY A 211 35.84 -9.69 -28.39
C GLY A 211 34.86 -8.53 -28.62
N LYS A 212 34.21 -7.98 -27.58
CA LYS A 212 33.38 -6.78 -27.70
C LYS A 212 34.20 -5.46 -27.60
N PRO A 213 33.73 -4.38 -28.26
CA PRO A 213 34.38 -3.07 -28.21
C PRO A 213 34.18 -2.36 -26.84
N PRO A 214 35.07 -1.41 -26.48
CA PRO A 214 35.04 -0.68 -25.19
C PRO A 214 33.75 0.12 -24.91
N CYS A 215 32.86 0.28 -25.89
CA CYS A 215 31.56 0.96 -25.71
C CYS A 215 30.62 0.23 -24.72
N ALA A 216 30.86 -1.04 -24.41
CA ALA A 216 30.00 -1.79 -23.49
C ALA A 216 30.22 -1.41 -22.02
N GLU A 217 31.42 -0.94 -21.64
CA GLU A 217 31.72 -0.42 -20.30
C GLU A 217 31.02 0.92 -20.05
N ALA A 218 31.02 1.81 -21.05
CA ALA A 218 30.31 3.08 -20.99
C ALA A 218 28.80 2.88 -20.79
N ALA A 219 28.21 1.86 -21.43
CA ALA A 219 26.80 1.52 -21.27
C ALA A 219 26.46 1.03 -19.83
N VAL A 220 27.38 0.32 -19.17
CA VAL A 220 27.20 -0.08 -17.76
C VAL A 220 27.14 1.17 -16.86
N ILE A 221 28.08 2.10 -17.05
CA ILE A 221 28.15 3.35 -16.28
C ILE A 221 26.91 4.22 -16.53
N GLU A 222 26.48 4.33 -17.79
CA GLU A 222 25.29 5.10 -18.17
C GLU A 222 24.03 4.56 -17.50
N ILE A 223 23.82 3.25 -17.51
CA ILE A 223 22.65 2.62 -16.88
C ILE A 223 22.68 2.80 -15.36
N LEU A 224 23.84 2.62 -14.71
CA LEU A 224 24.00 2.86 -13.27
C LEU A 224 23.66 4.30 -12.91
N THR A 225 24.20 5.24 -13.69
CA THR A 225 24.00 6.67 -13.48
C THR A 225 22.52 7.03 -13.67
N GLU A 226 21.89 6.59 -14.75
CA GLU A 226 20.49 6.88 -15.06
C GLU A 226 19.54 6.43 -13.93
N LYS A 227 19.72 5.20 -13.41
CA LYS A 227 18.82 4.66 -12.37
C LYS A 227 19.07 5.27 -11.00
N THR A 228 20.34 5.52 -10.67
CA THR A 228 20.72 6.18 -9.41
C THR A 228 20.21 7.63 -9.40
N GLU A 229 20.39 8.37 -10.48
CA GLU A 229 19.84 9.73 -10.62
C GLU A 229 18.31 9.74 -10.57
N ALA A 230 17.65 8.79 -11.25
CA ALA A 230 16.19 8.69 -11.21
C ALA A 230 15.68 8.47 -9.78
N ALA A 231 16.34 7.59 -9.00
CA ALA A 231 16.03 7.38 -7.59
C ALA A 231 16.30 8.64 -6.74
N TRP A 232 17.44 9.31 -6.97
CA TRP A 232 17.82 10.53 -6.26
C TRP A 232 16.84 11.68 -6.45
N ARG A 233 16.30 11.84 -7.66
CA ARG A 233 15.27 12.84 -7.99
C ARG A 233 14.00 12.65 -7.15
N VAL A 234 13.70 11.41 -6.73
CA VAL A 234 12.54 11.10 -5.88
C VAL A 234 12.87 11.26 -4.39
N SER A 235 13.98 10.68 -3.93
CA SER A 235 14.55 10.96 -2.61
C SER A 235 16.03 10.58 -2.53
N GLU A 236 16.81 11.36 -1.79
CA GLU A 236 18.23 11.09 -1.51
C GLU A 236 18.44 9.70 -0.88
N SER A 237 17.66 9.35 0.15
CA SER A 237 17.77 8.04 0.81
C SER A 237 17.49 6.86 -0.13
N LEU A 238 16.55 7.01 -1.07
CA LEU A 238 16.33 5.97 -2.10
C LEU A 238 17.50 5.90 -3.08
N GLY A 239 18.05 7.05 -3.48
CA GLY A 239 19.24 7.15 -4.33
C GLY A 239 20.42 6.37 -3.73
N GLU A 240 20.77 6.65 -2.47
CA GLU A 240 21.84 5.96 -1.75
C GLU A 240 21.63 4.44 -1.69
N LYS A 241 20.40 3.99 -1.40
CA LYS A 241 20.09 2.55 -1.32
C LYS A 241 20.17 1.86 -2.69
N VAL A 242 19.71 2.52 -3.75
CA VAL A 242 19.77 2.00 -5.12
C VAL A 242 21.23 1.93 -5.58
N GLU A 243 22.02 2.98 -5.34
CA GLU A 243 23.45 3.01 -5.65
C GLU A 243 24.18 1.86 -4.94
N ALA A 244 23.99 1.73 -3.62
CA ALA A 244 24.60 0.66 -2.84
C ALA A 244 24.21 -0.75 -3.36
N ALA A 245 22.93 -0.95 -3.69
CA ALA A 245 22.45 -2.22 -4.24
C ALA A 245 23.06 -2.55 -5.61
N CYS A 246 23.25 -1.54 -6.46
CA CYS A 246 23.89 -1.71 -7.76
C CYS A 246 25.40 -1.99 -7.64
N LEU A 247 26.10 -1.28 -6.76
CA LEU A 247 27.53 -1.52 -6.49
C LEU A 247 27.77 -2.93 -5.90
N GLU A 248 26.89 -3.39 -5.02
CA GLU A 248 26.94 -4.74 -4.46
C GLU A 248 26.83 -5.81 -5.57
N GLU A 249 25.97 -5.62 -6.56
CA GLU A 249 25.86 -6.54 -7.69
C GLU A 249 27.06 -6.47 -8.63
N CYS A 250 27.64 -5.27 -8.85
CA CYS A 250 28.92 -5.15 -9.56
C CYS A 250 30.04 -5.93 -8.86
N LEU A 251 30.16 -5.82 -7.54
CA LEU A 251 31.15 -6.57 -6.75
C LEU A 251 30.93 -8.08 -6.89
N ARG A 252 29.69 -8.56 -6.70
CA ARG A 252 29.36 -9.98 -6.88
C ARG A 252 29.63 -10.53 -8.27
N PHE A 253 29.60 -9.68 -9.30
CA PHE A 253 29.93 -10.10 -10.66
C PHE A 253 31.44 -10.23 -10.89
N LEU A 254 32.24 -9.42 -10.20
CA LEU A 254 33.70 -9.41 -10.30
C LEU A 254 34.38 -10.50 -9.46
N GLU A 255 33.71 -10.97 -8.39
CA GLU A 255 34.10 -12.11 -7.56
C GLU A 255 33.85 -13.46 -8.25
#